data_AF-A0A232ELS0-F1
#
_entry.id   AF-A0A232ELS0-F1
#
_cell.length_a   1.000
_cell.length_b   1.000
_cell.length_c   1.000
_cell.angle_alpha   90.00
_cell.angle_beta   90.00
_cell.angle_gamma   90.00
#
_symmetry.space_group_name_H-M   'P 1'
#
loop_
_entity.id
_entity.type
_entity.pdbx_description
1 polymer ?
#
loop_
_entity_poly.entity_id
_entity_poly.type
_entity_poly.pdbx_seq_one_letter_code
_entity_poly.pdbx_strand_id
1 'polypeptide(L)'
;MDSIKRADSTHSISSIVSDSSPNNDDPEIKTKTNSMLKLILEAISDTNAESSALGNEVLELLNILKFDTKSLPTDIREGLQTTSAILKSEGLPAVDETALQLCLEKKKIQSKMKEREERLLKAKYNAAFAKYNALQEKLNRIRKEIEEIEDTLQLKMSNDENTESDRILWSNRLHDYKDAIKKMEQELDTLQSKEIGLDSTLQKSSLLMNKLNDLSQLNSSLKRYGDLPPNLLQAKIMLESKTQELEEIENLIYEKMNN
;
A
#
# COMPACT_ATOMS: atom_id res chain seq x y z
N MET A 1 -14.40 50.52 -48.15
CA MET A 1 -15.07 51.39 -47.18
C MET A 1 -14.48 51.04 -45.83
N ASP A 2 -13.70 51.94 -45.25
CA ASP A 2 -13.67 52.19 -43.81
C ASP A 2 -12.78 53.42 -43.56
N SER A 3 -13.39 54.38 -42.85
CA SER A 3 -12.93 55.75 -42.67
C SER A 3 -11.79 55.83 -41.66
N ILE A 4 -10.61 56.26 -42.09
CA ILE A 4 -9.56 56.71 -41.18
C ILE A 4 -9.90 58.14 -40.77
N LYS A 5 -10.55 58.26 -39.60
CA LYS A 5 -10.65 59.52 -38.85
C LYS A 5 -9.23 60.03 -38.59
N ARG A 6 -8.85 61.15 -39.21
CA ARG A 6 -7.73 61.96 -38.74
C ARG A 6 -8.14 62.49 -37.37
N ALA A 7 -7.46 62.01 -36.34
CA ALA A 7 -7.47 62.67 -35.05
C ALA A 7 -6.75 64.00 -35.24
N ASP A 8 -7.50 65.09 -35.16
CA ASP A 8 -6.93 66.41 -34.94
C ASP A 8 -6.19 66.35 -33.60
N SER A 9 -4.86 66.34 -33.67
CA SER A 9 -4.00 66.52 -32.51
C SER A 9 -4.06 67.98 -32.10
N THR A 10 -5.16 68.37 -31.47
CA THR A 10 -5.17 69.54 -30.60
C THR A 10 -4.24 69.23 -29.43
N HIS A 11 -3.00 69.70 -29.49
CA HIS A 11 -2.20 69.86 -28.28
C HIS A 11 -2.88 70.94 -27.43
N SER A 12 -3.86 70.51 -26.65
CA SER A 12 -4.40 71.26 -25.52
C SER A 12 -3.29 71.42 -24.49
N ILE A 13 -2.50 72.48 -24.63
CA ILE A 13 -1.73 73.05 -23.51
C ILE A 13 -2.74 73.81 -22.65
N SER A 14 -3.62 73.07 -21.97
CA SER A 14 -4.54 73.59 -20.97
C SER A 14 -4.40 72.78 -19.69
N SER A 15 -3.19 72.73 -19.14
CA SER A 15 -2.98 72.24 -17.78
C SER A 15 -1.58 72.62 -17.25
N ILE A 16 -1.33 73.93 -17.10
CA ILE A 16 -0.28 74.43 -16.20
C ILE A 16 -0.81 75.70 -15.54
N VAL A 17 -1.84 75.58 -14.71
CA VAL A 17 -2.04 76.47 -13.56
C VAL A 17 -2.73 75.63 -12.50
N SER A 18 -1.95 75.00 -11.63
CA SER A 18 -2.40 74.66 -10.27
C SER A 18 -1.18 74.60 -9.36
N ASP A 19 -1.33 75.31 -8.24
CA ASP A 19 -0.53 75.35 -7.02
C ASP A 19 0.78 76.14 -6.99
N SER A 20 0.63 77.45 -6.76
CA SER A 20 1.31 78.12 -5.63
C SER A 20 0.58 79.42 -5.23
N SER A 21 -0.08 79.41 -4.07
CA SER A 21 -0.46 80.61 -3.28
C SER A 21 0.77 81.04 -2.44
N PRO A 22 0.96 82.30 -1.97
CA PRO A 22 -0.07 83.22 -1.46
C PRO A 22 0.11 84.75 -1.76
N ASN A 23 -0.96 85.50 -1.54
CA ASN A 23 -1.01 86.95 -1.23
C ASN A 23 -0.30 87.94 -2.17
N ASN A 24 -1.03 88.43 -3.17
CA ASN A 24 -1.01 89.83 -3.62
C ASN A 24 -2.12 90.05 -4.65
N ASP A 25 -3.37 90.21 -4.18
CA ASP A 25 -4.49 90.67 -5.01
C ASP A 25 -4.42 92.20 -5.18
N ASP A 26 -3.38 92.67 -5.87
CA ASP A 26 -3.42 94.02 -6.45
C ASP A 26 -4.09 93.91 -7.83
N PRO A 27 -5.32 94.43 -8.03
CA PRO A 27 -6.05 94.28 -9.29
C PRO A 27 -5.28 94.89 -10.47
N GLU A 28 -4.37 95.82 -10.22
CA GLU A 28 -3.51 96.43 -11.23
C GLU A 28 -2.40 95.48 -11.75
N ILE A 29 -1.85 94.63 -10.87
CA ILE A 29 -0.82 93.64 -11.24
C ILE A 29 -1.45 92.49 -12.03
N LYS A 30 -2.63 92.02 -11.62
CA LYS A 30 -3.36 90.92 -12.27
C LYS A 30 -3.90 91.30 -13.66
N THR A 31 -4.33 92.55 -13.83
CA THR A 31 -4.73 93.08 -15.15
C THR A 31 -3.52 93.24 -16.07
N LYS A 32 -2.37 93.67 -15.54
CA LYS A 32 -1.10 93.76 -16.29
C LYS A 32 -0.53 92.40 -16.69
N THR A 33 -0.62 91.38 -15.84
CA THR A 33 -0.20 90.01 -16.21
C THR A 33 -1.14 89.41 -17.27
N ASN A 34 -2.44 89.67 -17.18
CA ASN A 34 -3.41 89.20 -18.18
C ASN A 34 -3.24 89.90 -19.54
N SER A 35 -2.94 91.21 -19.57
CA SER A 35 -2.65 91.91 -20.82
C SER A 35 -1.34 91.43 -21.46
N MET A 36 -0.32 91.13 -20.65
CA MET A 36 0.95 90.57 -21.14
C MET A 36 0.79 89.14 -21.67
N LEU A 37 0.00 88.29 -21.01
CA LEU A 37 -0.35 86.97 -21.52
C LEU A 37 -1.12 87.05 -22.84
N LYS A 38 -2.02 88.03 -22.98
CA LYS A 38 -2.75 88.25 -24.24
C LYS A 38 -1.82 88.63 -25.39
N LEU A 39 -0.86 89.52 -25.14
CA LEU A 39 0.18 89.89 -26.12
C LEU A 39 1.05 88.69 -26.53
N ILE A 40 1.42 87.83 -25.57
CA ILE A 40 2.19 86.62 -25.88
C ILE A 40 1.35 85.64 -26.72
N LEU A 41 0.06 85.51 -26.41
CA LEU A 41 -0.84 84.61 -27.15
C LEU A 41 -1.08 85.11 -28.59
N GLU A 42 -1.19 86.42 -28.76
CA GLU A 42 -1.26 87.08 -30.08
C GLU A 42 0.05 86.89 -30.86
N ALA A 43 1.20 87.11 -30.23
CA ALA A 43 2.50 86.85 -30.86
C ALA A 43 2.71 85.37 -31.25
N ILE A 44 2.23 84.42 -30.43
CA ILE A 44 2.24 82.99 -30.76
C ILE A 44 1.32 82.71 -31.95
N SER A 45 0.13 83.32 -31.98
CA SER A 45 -0.81 83.17 -33.09
C SER A 45 -0.23 83.72 -34.39
N ASP A 46 0.39 84.91 -34.34
CA ASP A 46 1.04 85.55 -35.49
C ASP A 46 2.23 84.71 -35.98
N THR A 47 3.07 84.23 -35.07
CA THR A 47 4.21 83.34 -35.41
C THR A 47 3.71 82.03 -36.04
N ASN A 48 2.59 81.49 -35.56
CA ASN A 48 2.00 80.27 -36.11
C ASN A 48 1.37 80.52 -37.50
N ALA A 49 0.74 81.69 -37.70
CA ALA A 49 0.20 82.10 -38.99
C ALA A 49 1.31 82.35 -40.01
N GLU A 50 2.41 83.01 -39.61
CA GLU A 50 3.59 83.23 -40.43
C GLU A 50 4.28 81.90 -40.77
N SER A 51 4.46 81.02 -39.79
CA SER A 51 5.02 79.68 -40.00
C SER A 51 4.17 78.84 -40.97
N SER A 52 2.84 78.95 -40.88
CA SER A 52 1.91 78.32 -41.83
C SER A 52 2.02 78.93 -43.23
N ALA A 53 2.13 80.25 -43.35
CA ALA A 53 2.32 80.95 -44.62
C ALA A 53 3.65 80.55 -45.29
N LEU A 54 4.75 80.56 -44.54
CA LEU A 54 6.07 80.07 -44.98
C LEU A 54 5.99 78.60 -45.40
N GLY A 55 5.29 77.76 -44.64
CA GLY A 55 5.07 76.36 -45.00
C GLY A 55 4.36 76.21 -46.35
N ASN A 56 3.37 77.06 -46.62
CA ASN A 56 2.64 77.06 -47.90
C ASN A 56 3.51 77.58 -49.06
N GLU A 57 4.30 78.64 -48.86
CA GLU A 57 5.24 79.14 -49.88
C GLU A 57 6.32 78.09 -50.20
N VAL A 58 6.84 77.38 -49.20
CA VAL A 58 7.81 76.30 -49.42
C VAL A 58 7.18 75.15 -50.20
N LEU A 59 5.93 74.78 -49.90
CA LEU A 59 5.18 73.78 -50.68
C LEU A 59 4.96 74.22 -52.14
N GLU A 60 4.66 75.50 -52.35
CA GLU A 60 4.49 76.06 -53.69
C GLU A 60 5.81 76.05 -54.48
N LEU A 61 6.92 76.43 -53.84
CA LEU A 61 8.26 76.35 -54.41
C LEU A 61 8.67 74.90 -54.74
N LEU A 62 8.38 73.95 -53.86
CA LEU A 62 8.62 72.52 -54.10
C LEU A 62 7.83 72.01 -55.32
N ASN A 63 6.58 72.45 -55.48
CA ASN A 63 5.75 72.13 -56.64
C ASN A 63 6.32 72.74 -57.93
N ILE A 64 6.78 73.99 -57.91
CA ILE A 64 7.41 74.67 -59.05
C ILE A 64 8.70 73.97 -59.46
N LEU A 65 9.51 73.55 -58.49
CA LEU A 65 10.77 72.84 -58.71
C LEU A 65 10.59 71.36 -59.12
N LYS A 66 9.34 70.88 -59.26
CA LYS A 66 9.00 69.48 -59.59
C LYS A 66 9.62 68.44 -58.65
N PHE A 67 9.88 68.82 -57.39
CA PHE A 67 10.19 67.89 -56.31
C PHE A 67 8.90 67.21 -55.83
N ASP A 68 8.22 66.50 -56.73
CA ASP A 68 7.15 65.60 -56.34
C ASP A 68 7.78 64.29 -55.87
N THR A 69 7.32 63.75 -54.74
CA THR A 69 7.70 62.39 -54.30
C THR A 69 7.46 61.32 -55.39
N LYS A 70 6.58 61.61 -56.35
CA LYS A 70 6.29 60.79 -57.53
C LYS A 70 7.32 60.90 -58.65
N SER A 71 8.16 61.95 -58.67
CA SER A 71 9.22 62.17 -59.67
C SER A 71 10.55 61.49 -59.29
N LEU A 72 10.66 60.94 -58.08
CA LEU A 72 11.81 60.13 -57.68
C LEU A 72 11.83 58.79 -58.42
N PRO A 73 13.04 58.26 -58.73
CA PRO A 73 13.23 56.90 -59.22
C PRO A 73 12.50 55.86 -58.35
N THR A 74 11.93 54.84 -58.99
CA THR A 74 11.14 53.77 -58.34
C THR A 74 11.86 53.14 -57.16
N ASP A 75 13.16 52.86 -57.31
CA ASP A 75 13.99 52.23 -56.27
C ASP A 75 14.12 53.10 -55.01
N ILE A 76 14.25 54.43 -55.18
CA ILE A 76 14.37 55.36 -54.05
C ILE A 76 13.02 55.52 -53.34
N ARG A 77 11.93 55.58 -54.10
CA ARG A 77 10.59 55.68 -53.55
C ARG A 77 10.21 54.45 -52.73
N GLU A 78 10.46 53.25 -53.26
CA GLU A 78 10.22 51.99 -52.55
C GLU A 78 11.11 51.84 -51.31
N GLY A 79 12.39 52.21 -51.42
CA GLY A 79 13.34 52.25 -50.29
C GLY A 79 12.91 53.22 -49.18
N LEU A 80 12.40 54.40 -49.53
CA LEU A 80 11.91 55.37 -48.55
C LEU A 80 10.61 54.89 -47.89
N GLN A 81 9.75 54.21 -48.65
CA GLN A 81 8.49 53.69 -48.15
C GLN A 81 8.72 52.49 -47.20
N THR A 82 9.68 51.62 -47.51
CA THR A 82 10.11 50.52 -46.64
C THR A 82 10.79 51.02 -45.37
N THR A 83 11.71 51.98 -45.47
CA THR A 83 12.35 52.58 -44.28
C THR A 83 11.33 53.30 -43.40
N SER A 84 10.39 54.05 -43.98
CA SER A 84 9.27 54.66 -43.24
C SER A 84 8.39 53.61 -42.55
N ALA A 85 8.10 52.49 -43.20
CA ALA A 85 7.33 51.39 -42.61
C ALA A 85 8.07 50.76 -41.43
N ILE A 86 9.38 50.54 -41.55
CA ILE A 86 10.23 50.01 -40.47
C ILE A 86 10.25 50.97 -39.27
N LEU A 87 10.51 52.26 -39.50
CA LEU A 87 10.50 53.29 -38.46
C LEU A 87 9.16 53.34 -37.71
N LYS A 88 8.04 53.31 -38.45
CA LYS A 88 6.71 53.27 -37.84
C LYS A 88 6.46 52.00 -37.04
N SER A 89 6.93 50.85 -37.51
CA SER A 89 6.81 49.58 -36.78
C SER A 89 7.62 49.57 -35.48
N GLU A 90 8.74 50.30 -35.44
CA GLU A 90 9.57 50.52 -34.24
C GLU A 90 9.10 51.73 -33.40
N GLY A 91 7.98 52.37 -33.78
CA GLY A 91 7.37 53.47 -33.04
C GLY A 91 8.04 54.84 -33.20
N LEU A 92 8.88 55.02 -34.22
CA LEU A 92 9.61 56.25 -34.49
C LEU A 92 8.87 57.10 -35.56
N PRO A 93 8.42 58.33 -35.22
CA PRO A 93 7.71 59.18 -36.18
C PRO A 93 8.63 59.84 -37.20
N ALA A 94 9.93 59.99 -36.90
CA ALA A 94 10.96 60.57 -37.79
C ALA A 94 12.34 59.95 -37.49
N VAL A 95 13.31 60.16 -38.39
CA VAL A 95 14.71 59.76 -38.19
C VAL A 95 15.39 60.78 -37.28
N ASP A 96 15.16 60.63 -35.98
CA ASP A 96 15.85 61.35 -34.91
C ASP A 96 16.77 60.37 -34.18
N GLU A 97 18.06 60.71 -34.11
CA GLU A 97 19.09 59.90 -33.48
C GLU A 97 18.82 59.70 -31.98
N THR A 98 18.29 60.73 -31.31
CA THR A 98 17.97 60.64 -29.87
C THR A 98 16.78 59.72 -29.62
N ALA A 99 15.73 59.81 -30.45
CA ALA A 99 14.58 58.91 -30.39
C ALA A 99 14.96 57.45 -30.70
N LEU A 100 15.82 57.23 -31.68
CA LEU A 100 16.34 55.90 -32.02
C LEU A 100 17.12 55.29 -30.85
N GLN A 101 18.02 56.07 -30.24
CA GLN A 101 18.82 55.61 -29.10
C GLN A 101 17.94 55.28 -27.89
N LEU A 102 16.89 56.07 -27.64
CA LEU A 102 15.91 55.80 -26.59
C LEU A 102 15.12 54.51 -26.85
N CYS A 103 14.68 54.25 -28.09
CA CYS A 103 14.03 53.00 -28.45
C CYS A 103 14.95 51.77 -28.25
N LEU A 104 16.23 51.87 -28.62
CA LEU A 104 17.20 50.80 -28.43
C LEU A 104 17.45 50.49 -26.95
N GLU A 105 17.65 51.51 -26.12
CA GLU A 105 17.83 51.30 -24.67
C GLU A 105 16.54 50.77 -24.01
N LYS A 106 15.35 51.24 -24.44
CA LYS A 106 14.07 50.69 -23.98
C LYS A 106 13.97 49.19 -24.29
N LYS A 107 14.34 48.76 -25.51
CA LYS A 107 14.34 47.35 -25.92
C LYS A 107 15.32 46.51 -25.10
N LYS A 108 16.50 47.07 -24.80
CA LYS A 108 17.51 46.44 -23.95
C LYS A 108 17.04 46.26 -22.50
N ILE A 109 16.36 47.28 -21.93
CA ILE A 109 15.75 47.20 -20.60
C ILE A 109 14.66 46.12 -20.59
N GLN A 110 13.77 46.12 -21.60
CA GLN A 110 12.69 45.14 -21.69
C GLN A 110 13.23 43.70 -21.83
N SER A 111 14.29 43.50 -22.62
CA SER A 111 14.96 42.20 -22.73
C SER A 111 15.55 41.74 -21.40
N LYS A 112 16.23 42.62 -20.66
CA LYS A 112 16.76 42.31 -19.32
C LYS A 112 15.65 42.02 -18.30
N MET A 113 14.52 42.73 -18.36
CA MET A 113 13.36 42.47 -17.51
C MET A 113 12.80 41.07 -17.77
N LYS A 114 12.59 40.72 -19.04
CA LYS A 114 12.10 39.40 -19.43
C LYS A 114 13.04 38.29 -18.99
N GLU A 115 14.34 38.47 -19.17
CA GLU A 115 15.35 37.50 -18.72
C GLU A 115 15.32 37.30 -17.19
N ARG A 116 15.11 38.38 -16.42
CA ARG A 116 14.97 38.30 -14.97
C ARG A 116 13.72 37.54 -14.56
N GLU A 117 12.60 37.78 -15.24
CA GLU A 117 11.33 37.05 -15.02
C GLU A 117 11.49 35.56 -15.33
N GLU A 118 12.13 35.22 -16.45
CA GLU A 118 12.42 33.83 -16.82
C GLU A 118 13.32 33.13 -15.79
N ARG A 119 14.36 33.81 -15.29
CA ARG A 119 15.22 33.28 -14.22
C ARG A 119 14.44 33.02 -12.92
N LEU A 120 13.56 33.95 -12.53
CA LEU A 120 12.71 33.77 -11.34
C LEU A 120 11.73 32.61 -11.52
N LEU A 121 11.13 32.48 -12.69
CA LEU A 121 10.20 31.39 -12.99
C LEU A 121 10.94 30.04 -12.97
N LYS A 122 12.13 29.95 -13.57
CA LYS A 122 12.98 28.76 -13.53
C LYS A 122 13.37 28.37 -12.11
N ALA A 123 13.72 29.35 -11.27
CA ALA A 123 14.04 29.10 -9.87
C ALA A 123 12.82 28.54 -9.09
N LYS A 124 11.63 29.13 -9.29
CA LYS A 124 10.37 28.63 -8.69
C LYS A 124 10.04 27.22 -9.15
N TYR A 125 10.17 26.94 -10.45
CA TYR A 125 9.96 25.62 -11.02
C TYR A 125 10.93 24.59 -10.41
N ASN A 126 12.23 24.89 -10.38
CA ASN A 126 13.24 23.99 -9.80
C ASN A 126 12.98 23.72 -8.32
N ALA A 127 12.59 24.75 -7.55
CA ALA A 127 12.25 24.58 -6.14
C ALA A 127 11.01 23.69 -5.94
N ALA A 128 9.98 23.85 -6.78
CA ALA A 128 8.80 22.99 -6.75
C ALA A 128 9.13 21.55 -7.17
N PHE A 129 9.95 21.38 -8.20
CA PHE A 129 10.40 20.08 -8.69
C PHE A 129 11.25 19.33 -7.64
N ALA A 130 12.14 20.02 -6.94
CA ALA A 130 12.91 19.43 -5.84
C ALA A 130 12.00 18.96 -4.70
N LYS A 131 10.97 19.75 -4.33
CA LYS A 131 9.96 19.35 -3.34
C LYS A 131 9.16 18.13 -3.80
N TYR A 132 8.76 18.10 -5.08
CA TYR A 132 8.06 16.97 -5.68
C TYR A 132 8.90 15.69 -5.60
N ASN A 133 10.18 15.75 -6.00
CA ASN A 133 11.07 14.58 -5.92
C ASN A 133 11.26 14.10 -4.47
N ALA A 134 11.44 15.02 -3.52
CA ALA A 134 11.55 14.65 -2.11
C ALA A 134 10.29 13.97 -1.57
N LEU A 135 9.10 14.41 -2.00
CA LEU A 135 7.83 13.76 -1.66
C LEU A 135 7.70 12.40 -2.35
N GLN A 136 8.09 12.29 -3.61
CA GLN A 136 8.07 11.04 -4.36
C GLN A 136 8.98 9.98 -3.71
N GLU A 137 10.17 10.35 -3.25
CA GLU A 137 11.06 9.46 -2.50
C GLU A 137 10.47 9.02 -1.16
N LYS A 138 9.77 9.92 -0.45
CA LYS A 138 9.06 9.56 0.79
C LYS A 138 7.92 8.58 0.51
N LEU A 139 7.16 8.81 -0.55
CA LEU A 139 6.07 7.92 -0.96
C LEU A 139 6.60 6.54 -1.35
N ASN A 140 7.72 6.48 -2.08
CA ASN A 140 8.38 5.22 -2.42
C ASN A 140 8.90 4.47 -1.17
N ARG A 141 9.38 5.19 -0.14
CA ARG A 141 9.77 4.58 1.14
C ARG A 141 8.57 3.99 1.87
N ILE A 142 7.49 4.76 2.02
CA ILE A 142 6.26 4.30 2.66
C ILE A 142 5.71 3.07 1.93
N ARG A 143 5.74 3.05 0.60
CA ARG A 143 5.31 1.89 -0.18
C ARG A 143 6.12 0.63 0.15
N LYS A 144 7.44 0.74 0.25
CA LYS A 144 8.31 -0.38 0.64
C LYS A 144 8.03 -0.84 2.07
N GLU A 145 7.85 0.08 3.00
CA GLU A 145 7.49 -0.24 4.39
C GLU A 145 6.15 -0.98 4.47
N ILE A 146 5.16 -0.59 3.65
CA ILE A 146 3.88 -1.30 3.54
C ILE A 146 4.08 -2.72 3.00
N GLU A 147 4.86 -2.88 1.93
CA GLU A 147 5.18 -4.20 1.36
C GLU A 147 5.87 -5.10 2.41
N GLU A 148 6.83 -4.58 3.18
CA GLU A 148 7.49 -5.31 4.28
C GLU A 148 6.53 -5.71 5.41
N ILE A 149 5.58 -4.83 5.76
CA ILE A 149 4.54 -5.13 6.75
C ILE A 149 3.61 -6.23 6.24
N GLU A 150 3.23 -6.19 4.97
CA GLU A 150 2.36 -7.18 4.33
C GLU A 150 3.03 -8.56 4.30
N ASP A 151 4.30 -8.63 3.91
CA ASP A 151 5.10 -9.86 3.96
C ASP A 151 5.20 -10.42 5.39
N THR A 152 5.46 -9.55 6.37
CA THR A 152 5.54 -9.95 7.79
C THR A 152 4.19 -10.46 8.31
N LEU A 153 3.09 -9.81 7.91
CA LEU A 153 1.74 -10.23 8.26
C LEU A 153 1.43 -11.62 7.67
N GLN A 154 1.74 -11.83 6.39
CA GLN A 154 1.51 -13.10 5.73
C GLN A 154 2.32 -14.23 6.37
N LEU A 155 3.58 -13.97 6.73
CA LEU A 155 4.42 -14.92 7.46
C LEU A 155 3.83 -15.25 8.84
N LYS A 156 3.36 -14.24 9.58
CA LYS A 156 2.71 -14.45 10.87
C LYS A 156 1.43 -15.25 10.75
N MET A 157 0.57 -14.97 9.76
CA MET A 157 -0.66 -15.73 9.54
C MET A 157 -0.36 -17.21 9.28
N SER A 158 0.61 -17.51 8.42
CA SER A 158 1.01 -18.89 8.16
C SER A 158 1.60 -19.57 9.41
N ASN A 159 2.36 -18.84 10.21
CA ASN A 159 2.89 -19.37 11.46
C ASN A 159 1.78 -19.62 12.49
N ASP A 160 0.81 -18.71 12.60
CA ASP A 160 -0.32 -18.86 13.52
C ASP A 160 -1.18 -20.07 13.14
N GLU A 161 -1.44 -20.30 11.85
CA GLU A 161 -2.12 -21.50 11.35
C GLU A 161 -1.38 -22.79 11.75
N ASN A 162 -0.05 -22.82 11.63
CA ASN A 162 0.76 -23.95 12.07
C ASN A 162 0.68 -24.15 13.59
N THR A 163 0.78 -23.07 14.38
CA THR A 163 0.69 -23.17 15.85
C THR A 163 -0.68 -23.64 16.32
N GLU A 164 -1.76 -23.25 15.62
CA GLU A 164 -3.10 -23.73 15.90
C GLU A 164 -3.24 -25.23 15.58
N SER A 165 -2.67 -25.67 14.44
CA SER A 165 -2.61 -27.08 14.08
C SER A 165 -1.86 -27.91 15.14
N ASP A 166 -0.70 -27.43 15.58
CA ASP A 166 0.08 -28.05 16.65
C ASP A 166 -0.71 -28.09 17.96
N ARG A 167 -1.40 -27.00 18.32
CA ARG A 167 -2.23 -26.93 19.52
C ARG A 167 -3.34 -27.98 19.48
N ILE A 168 -4.03 -28.13 18.35
CA ILE A 168 -5.07 -29.15 18.17
C ILE A 168 -4.48 -30.56 18.30
N LEU A 169 -3.32 -30.81 17.69
CA LEU A 169 -2.63 -32.09 17.76
C LEU A 169 -2.26 -32.45 19.21
N TRP A 170 -1.67 -31.52 19.96
CA TRP A 170 -1.31 -31.75 21.36
C TRP A 170 -2.54 -31.89 22.26
N SER A 171 -3.62 -31.15 21.99
CA SER A 171 -4.89 -31.29 22.70
C SER A 171 -5.50 -32.68 22.52
N ASN A 172 -5.53 -33.18 21.27
CA ASN A 172 -6.01 -34.54 20.99
C ASN A 172 -5.14 -35.58 21.69
N ARG A 173 -3.82 -35.45 21.61
CA ARG A 173 -2.90 -36.38 22.27
C ARG A 173 -3.04 -36.38 23.80
N LEU A 174 -3.33 -35.21 24.39
CA LEU A 174 -3.64 -35.11 25.82
C LEU A 174 -4.94 -35.84 26.17
N HIS A 175 -5.95 -35.78 25.29
CA HIS A 175 -7.19 -36.54 25.46
C HIS A 175 -6.94 -38.04 25.41
N ASP A 176 -6.15 -38.50 24.44
CA ASP A 176 -5.76 -39.91 24.32
C ASP A 176 -5.05 -40.40 25.60
N TYR A 177 -4.11 -39.61 26.12
CA TYR A 177 -3.44 -39.94 27.38
C TYR A 177 -4.40 -39.95 28.57
N LYS A 178 -5.35 -39.02 28.63
CA LYS A 178 -6.37 -38.99 29.70
C LYS A 178 -7.24 -40.24 29.66
N ASP A 179 -7.64 -40.69 28.47
CA ASP A 179 -8.45 -41.90 28.33
C ASP A 179 -7.64 -43.17 28.60
N ALA A 180 -6.36 -43.20 28.20
CA ALA A 180 -5.44 -44.27 28.59
C ALA A 180 -5.28 -44.35 30.12
N ILE A 181 -5.14 -43.21 30.80
CA ILE A 181 -5.08 -43.15 32.28
C ILE A 181 -6.37 -43.69 32.88
N LYS A 182 -7.54 -43.21 32.46
CA LYS A 182 -8.83 -43.74 32.96
C LYS A 182 -8.97 -45.24 32.75
N LYS A 183 -8.51 -45.75 31.61
CA LYS A 183 -8.53 -47.20 31.33
C LYS A 183 -7.62 -47.95 32.30
N MET A 184 -6.41 -47.45 32.55
CA MET A 184 -5.50 -48.04 33.53
C MET A 184 -6.04 -47.96 34.96
N GLU A 185 -6.70 -46.86 35.34
CA GLU A 185 -7.39 -46.71 36.63
C GLU A 185 -8.51 -47.76 36.77
N GLN A 186 -9.34 -47.93 35.74
CA GLN A 186 -10.37 -48.98 35.72
C GLN A 186 -9.76 -50.39 35.80
N GLU A 187 -8.69 -50.66 35.05
CA GLU A 187 -7.97 -51.93 35.12
C GLU A 187 -7.40 -52.17 36.52
N LEU A 188 -6.85 -51.13 37.18
CA LEU A 188 -6.38 -51.21 38.56
C LEU A 188 -7.51 -51.49 39.56
N ASP A 189 -8.64 -50.79 39.44
CA ASP A 189 -9.83 -51.02 40.28
C ASP A 189 -10.37 -52.45 40.09
N THR A 190 -10.35 -52.96 38.85
CA THR A 190 -10.74 -54.35 38.59
C THR A 190 -9.76 -55.35 39.19
N LEU A 191 -8.45 -55.04 39.19
CA LEU A 191 -7.43 -55.89 39.82
C LEU A 191 -7.50 -55.86 41.35
N GLN A 192 -7.76 -54.70 41.96
CA GLN A 192 -8.04 -54.58 43.39
C GLN A 192 -9.35 -55.29 43.78
N SER A 193 -10.38 -55.22 42.94
CA SER A 193 -11.62 -56.01 43.12
C SER A 193 -11.40 -57.51 42.90
N LYS A 194 -10.36 -57.88 42.14
CA LYS A 194 -9.87 -59.26 41.98
C LYS A 194 -8.91 -59.67 43.08
N GLU A 195 -8.57 -58.76 44.00
CA GLU A 195 -7.71 -59.05 45.14
C GLU A 195 -8.47 -60.04 46.03
N ILE A 196 -8.03 -61.28 45.85
CA ILE A 196 -8.56 -62.50 46.42
C ILE A 196 -9.93 -62.87 45.86
N GLY A 197 -9.93 -63.77 44.89
CA GLY A 197 -11.04 -64.73 44.68
C GLY A 197 -11.20 -65.64 45.91
N LEU A 198 -11.28 -65.06 47.11
CA LEU A 198 -11.44 -65.72 48.40
C LEU A 198 -12.78 -66.44 48.37
N ASP A 199 -13.82 -65.78 47.87
CA ASP A 199 -15.15 -66.37 47.71
C ASP A 199 -15.15 -67.55 46.73
N SER A 200 -14.51 -67.43 45.56
CA SER A 200 -14.41 -68.57 44.63
C SER A 200 -13.59 -69.72 45.21
N THR A 201 -12.52 -69.40 45.94
CA THR A 201 -11.65 -70.40 46.59
C THR A 201 -12.38 -71.06 47.76
N LEU A 202 -13.13 -70.30 48.54
CA LEU A 202 -13.93 -70.76 49.68
C LEU A 202 -15.12 -71.60 49.19
N GLN A 203 -15.76 -71.20 48.10
CA GLN A 203 -16.81 -71.99 47.45
C GLN A 203 -16.26 -73.32 46.91
N LYS A 204 -15.10 -73.31 46.24
CA LYS A 204 -14.42 -74.54 45.78
C LYS A 204 -14.02 -75.44 46.96
N SER A 205 -13.50 -74.85 48.04
CA SER A 205 -13.14 -75.57 49.26
C SER A 205 -14.36 -76.22 49.92
N SER A 206 -15.47 -75.49 50.05
CA SER A 206 -16.75 -76.01 50.57
C SER A 206 -17.27 -77.17 49.72
N LEU A 207 -17.22 -77.03 48.38
CA LEU A 207 -17.59 -78.12 47.46
C LEU A 207 -16.71 -79.36 47.67
N LEU A 208 -15.40 -79.17 47.86
CA LEU A 208 -14.45 -80.25 48.11
C LEU A 208 -14.75 -80.97 49.42
N MET A 209 -15.08 -80.23 50.48
CA MET A 209 -15.48 -80.80 51.78
C MET A 209 -16.78 -81.62 51.67
N ASN A 210 -17.76 -81.15 50.89
CA ASN A 210 -18.98 -81.91 50.63
C ASN A 210 -18.66 -83.22 49.87
N LYS A 211 -17.80 -83.16 48.85
CA LYS A 211 -17.36 -84.37 48.12
C LYS A 211 -16.58 -85.33 49.01
N LEU A 212 -15.76 -84.82 49.92
CA LEU A 212 -15.05 -85.66 50.90
C LEU A 212 -16.04 -86.34 51.85
N ASN A 213 -17.09 -85.64 52.27
CA ASN A 213 -18.15 -86.21 53.09
C ASN A 213 -18.91 -87.31 52.35
N ASP A 214 -19.32 -87.07 51.09
CA ASP A 214 -19.94 -88.07 50.21
C ASP A 214 -19.07 -89.32 50.08
N LEU A 215 -17.75 -89.13 49.92
CA LEU A 215 -16.78 -90.21 49.79
C LEU A 215 -16.62 -90.98 51.11
N SER A 216 -16.66 -90.30 52.26
CA SER A 216 -16.65 -90.96 53.58
C SER A 216 -17.92 -91.79 53.81
N GLN A 217 -19.08 -91.31 53.36
CA GLN A 217 -20.34 -92.04 53.43
C GLN A 217 -20.32 -93.27 52.53
N LEU A 218 -19.81 -93.12 51.30
CA LEU A 218 -19.61 -94.24 50.38
C LEU A 218 -18.64 -95.26 50.95
N ASN A 219 -17.50 -94.82 51.51
CA ASN A 219 -16.51 -95.69 52.13
C ASN A 219 -17.07 -96.42 53.36
N SER A 220 -17.91 -95.75 54.17
CA SER A 220 -18.60 -96.38 55.30
C SER A 220 -19.64 -97.43 54.84
N SER A 221 -20.30 -97.16 53.71
CA SER A 221 -21.22 -98.10 53.05
C SER A 221 -20.45 -99.31 52.52
N LEU A 222 -19.29 -99.08 51.92
CA LEU A 222 -18.42 -100.12 51.37
C LEU A 222 -17.76 -100.98 52.45
N LYS A 223 -17.41 -100.39 53.61
CA LYS A 223 -16.92 -101.12 54.79
C LYS A 223 -17.85 -102.23 55.25
N ARG A 224 -19.17 -102.13 55.01
CA ARG A 224 -20.14 -103.20 55.32
C ARG A 224 -19.94 -104.47 54.48
N TYR A 225 -19.22 -104.35 53.37
CA TYR A 225 -18.84 -105.45 52.49
C TYR A 225 -17.37 -105.85 52.64
N GLY A 226 -16.67 -105.33 53.66
CA GLY A 226 -15.25 -105.59 53.92
C GLY A 226 -14.94 -107.04 54.33
N ASP A 227 -15.90 -107.73 54.92
CA ASP A 227 -15.81 -109.17 55.23
C ASP A 227 -16.79 -109.94 54.34
N LEU A 228 -16.27 -110.58 53.29
CA LEU A 228 -17.05 -111.48 52.42
C LEU A 228 -17.70 -112.60 53.27
N PRO A 229 -18.97 -112.97 53.02
CA PRO A 229 -19.63 -114.02 53.80
C PRO A 229 -18.83 -115.33 53.76
N PRO A 230 -18.76 -116.09 54.86
CA PRO A 230 -17.90 -117.28 54.99
C PRO A 230 -18.10 -118.33 53.87
N ASN A 231 -19.30 -118.40 53.28
CA ASN A 231 -19.62 -119.31 52.18
C ASN A 231 -18.84 -118.98 50.88
N LEU A 232 -18.54 -117.71 50.61
CA LEU A 232 -17.75 -117.29 49.44
C LEU A 232 -16.24 -117.44 49.66
N LEU A 233 -15.76 -117.25 50.89
CA LEU A 233 -14.37 -117.54 51.25
C LEU A 233 -14.09 -119.05 51.16
N GLN A 234 -15.04 -119.87 51.63
CA GLN A 234 -14.96 -121.32 51.55
C GLN A 234 -15.04 -121.82 50.09
N ALA A 235 -15.88 -121.18 49.25
CA ALA A 235 -15.91 -121.45 47.81
C ALA A 235 -14.60 -121.06 47.11
N LYS A 236 -13.96 -119.94 47.49
CA LYS A 236 -12.66 -119.55 46.95
C LYS A 236 -11.56 -120.56 47.29
N ILE A 237 -11.49 -120.97 48.56
CA ILE A 237 -10.50 -121.98 49.01
C ILE A 237 -10.73 -123.32 48.29
N MET A 238 -11.99 -123.74 48.13
CA MET A 238 -12.32 -124.98 47.43
C MET A 238 -11.98 -124.92 45.93
N LEU A 239 -12.15 -123.75 45.29
CA LEU A 239 -11.73 -123.54 43.92
C LEU A 239 -10.20 -123.61 43.77
N GLU A 240 -9.45 -122.96 44.67
CA GLU A 240 -7.97 -122.98 44.69
C GLU A 240 -7.42 -124.41 44.88
N SER A 241 -8.03 -125.17 45.79
CA SER A 241 -7.71 -126.59 45.98
C SER A 241 -7.98 -127.41 44.71
N LYS A 242 -9.11 -127.18 44.03
CA LYS A 242 -9.43 -127.89 42.78
C LYS A 242 -8.55 -127.48 41.62
N THR A 243 -8.07 -126.24 41.56
CA THR A 243 -7.08 -125.83 40.55
C THR A 243 -5.72 -126.49 40.79
N GLN A 244 -5.29 -126.65 42.05
CA GLN A 244 -4.04 -127.36 42.35
C GLN A 244 -4.15 -128.87 42.02
N GLU A 245 -5.26 -129.52 42.35
CA GLU A 245 -5.49 -130.92 41.95
C GLU A 245 -5.44 -131.09 40.41
N LEU A 246 -6.01 -130.14 39.66
CA LEU A 246 -5.94 -130.16 38.19
C LEU A 246 -4.51 -129.98 37.68
N GLU A 247 -3.73 -129.09 38.29
CA GLU A 247 -2.33 -128.87 37.94
C GLU A 247 -1.46 -130.11 38.26
N GLU A 248 -1.73 -130.81 39.37
CA GLU A 248 -1.09 -132.10 39.68
C GLU A 248 -1.45 -133.20 38.68
N ILE A 249 -2.72 -133.28 38.27
CA ILE A 249 -3.17 -134.22 37.24
C ILE A 249 -2.51 -133.89 35.89
N GLU A 250 -2.43 -132.61 35.55
CA GLU A 250 -1.78 -132.15 34.32
C GLU A 250 -0.29 -132.52 34.32
N ASN A 251 0.41 -132.31 35.44
CA ASN A 251 1.81 -132.73 35.63
C ASN A 251 1.98 -134.25 35.54
N LEU A 252 1.09 -135.04 36.14
CA LEU A 252 1.09 -136.52 36.03
C LEU A 252 0.83 -137.00 34.59
N ILE A 253 -0.01 -136.30 33.83
CA ILE A 253 -0.26 -136.59 32.42
C ILE A 253 0.99 -136.24 31.59
N TYR A 254 1.62 -135.10 31.85
CA TYR A 254 2.88 -134.71 31.21
C TYR A 254 4.02 -135.71 31.51
N GLU A 255 4.14 -136.19 32.76
CA GLU A 255 5.12 -137.23 33.12
C GLU A 255 4.85 -138.58 32.44
N LYS A 256 3.57 -138.95 32.24
CA LYS A 256 3.18 -140.17 31.52
C LYS A 256 3.26 -140.06 29.99
N MET A 257 3.24 -138.85 29.42
CA MET A 257 3.41 -138.63 27.98
C MET A 257 4.88 -138.50 27.56
N ASN A 258 5.80 -138.28 28.49
CA ASN A 258 7.25 -138.15 28.26
C ASN A 258 8.09 -139.35 28.77
N ASN A 259 7.46 -140.50 29.03
CA ASN A 259 8.13 -141.81 29.31
C ASN A 259 7.51 -142.93 28.46
#